data_AF-A0A5E4WXV1-F1
#
_entry.id   AF-A0A5E4WXV1-F1
#
_cell.length_a   1.000
_cell.length_b   1.000
_cell.length_c   1.000
_cell.angle_alpha   90.00
_cell.angle_beta   90.00
_cell.angle_gamma   90.00
#
_symmetry.space_group_name_H-M   'P 1'
#
loop_
_entity.id
_entity.type
_entity.pdbx_description
1 polymer ?
#
loop_
_entity_poly.entity_id
_entity_poly.type
_entity_poly.pdbx_seq_one_letter_code
_entity_poly.pdbx_strand_id
1 'polypeptide(L)'
;MTDSYHFSWRYVSNTPPGRPFELAGAITPRADERFDGAVDAYCDGHYIGRCEFSSIDAHDASEAAEQIRKRIEVRIEDRVARENATSH
;
A
#
# COMPACT_ATOMS: atom_id res chain seq x y z
N MET A 1 -22.00 12.47 -2.40
CA MET A 1 -21.21 11.64 -1.47
C MET A 1 -19.95 11.28 -2.21
N THR A 2 -18.78 11.69 -1.72
CA THR A 2 -17.51 11.27 -2.28
C THR A 2 -17.32 9.82 -1.86
N ASP A 3 -17.73 8.89 -2.71
CA ASP A 3 -17.59 7.46 -2.41
C ASP A 3 -16.10 7.12 -2.48
N SER A 4 -15.54 6.67 -1.35
CA SER A 4 -14.15 6.24 -1.32
C SER A 4 -14.06 4.85 -1.96
N TYR A 5 -13.16 4.68 -2.93
CA TYR A 5 -12.89 3.40 -3.54
C TYR A 5 -12.03 2.54 -2.61
N HIS A 6 -12.63 1.51 -2.04
CA HIS A 6 -11.94 0.57 -1.15
C HIS A 6 -11.37 -0.61 -1.94
N PHE A 7 -10.14 -1.01 -1.60
CA PHE A 7 -9.46 -2.15 -2.21
C PHE A 7 -8.64 -2.88 -1.17
N SER A 8 -8.50 -4.20 -1.34
CA SER A 8 -7.64 -5.01 -0.49
C SER A 8 -6.88 -6.02 -1.33
N TRP A 9 -5.63 -6.28 -0.97
CA TRP A 9 -4.84 -7.30 -1.64
C TRP A 9 -3.85 -7.95 -0.67
N ARG A 10 -3.49 -9.19 -1.00
CA ARG A 10 -2.44 -9.93 -0.32
C ARG A 10 -1.18 -9.85 -1.16
N TYR A 11 -0.08 -9.49 -0.52
CA TYR A 11 1.25 -9.47 -1.12
C TYR A 11 2.17 -10.41 -0.34
N VAL A 12 3.04 -11.15 -1.01
CA VAL A 12 4.06 -11.98 -0.35
C VAL A 12 5.40 -11.43 -0.78
N SER A 13 6.26 -11.10 0.19
CA SER A 13 7.56 -10.53 -0.15
C SER A 13 8.39 -11.51 -0.97
N ASN A 14 9.10 -11.01 -1.97
CA ASN A 14 9.99 -11.81 -2.80
C ASN A 14 11.33 -12.08 -2.09
N THR A 15 11.70 -11.21 -1.16
CA THR A 15 12.88 -11.41 -0.31
C THR A 15 12.67 -12.60 0.65
N PRO A 16 13.54 -13.64 0.63
CA PRO A 16 13.45 -14.79 1.55
C PRO A 16 13.53 -14.37 3.02
N PRO A 17 12.81 -15.01 3.95
CA PRO A 17 12.01 -16.24 3.81
C PRO A 17 10.61 -16.07 3.19
N GLY A 18 10.27 -14.91 2.63
CA GLY A 18 8.95 -14.65 2.03
C GLY A 18 7.88 -14.45 3.10
N ARG A 19 7.49 -13.20 3.35
CA ARG A 19 6.55 -12.83 4.40
C ARG A 19 5.22 -12.38 3.79
N PRO A 20 4.08 -12.92 4.25
CA PRO A 20 2.78 -12.48 3.78
C PRO A 20 2.37 -11.15 4.43
N PHE A 21 1.87 -10.25 3.60
CA PHE A 21 1.30 -8.96 3.98
C PHE A 21 -0.12 -8.86 3.45
N GLU A 22 -1.03 -8.43 4.32
CA GLU A 22 -2.40 -8.08 3.96
C GLU A 22 -2.50 -6.55 3.96
N LEU A 23 -3.03 -6.01 2.87
CA LEU A 23 -3.05 -4.57 2.62
C LEU A 23 -4.49 -4.16 2.35
N ALA A 24 -4.99 -3.19 3.12
CA ALA A 24 -6.32 -2.63 3.00
C ALA A 24 -6.20 -1.14 2.67
N GLY A 25 -6.63 -0.77 1.47
CA GLY A 25 -6.54 0.57 0.93
C GLY A 25 -7.90 1.23 0.72
N ALA A 26 -7.90 2.56 0.78
CA ALA A 26 -9.02 3.40 0.37
C ALA A 26 -8.49 4.57 -0.45
N ILE A 27 -9.10 4.84 -1.61
CA ILE A 27 -8.86 6.00 -2.45
C ILE A 27 -10.04 6.96 -2.31
N THR A 28 -9.76 8.22 -2.02
CA THR A 28 -10.77 9.27 -1.93
C THR A 28 -10.50 10.30 -3.04
N PRO A 29 -11.42 10.46 -4.01
CA PRO A 29 -11.29 11.51 -5.01
C PRO A 29 -11.42 12.90 -4.37
N ARG A 30 -10.67 13.86 -4.90
CA ARG A 30 -10.69 15.26 -4.48
C ARG A 30 -11.40 16.13 -5.50
N ALA A 31 -11.69 17.37 -5.10
CA ALA A 31 -12.33 18.36 -5.97
C ALA A 31 -11.42 18.83 -7.12
N ASP A 32 -10.10 18.67 -6.99
CA ASP A 32 -9.08 19.06 -7.98
C ASP A 32 -8.68 17.92 -8.93
N GLU A 33 -9.59 16.97 -9.20
CA GLU A 33 -9.38 15.81 -10.09
C GLU A 33 -8.22 14.88 -9.65
N ARG A 34 -7.68 15.09 -8.45
CA ARG A 34 -6.65 14.27 -7.83
C ARG A 34 -7.22 13.29 -6.83
N PHE A 35 -6.41 12.32 -6.43
CA PHE A 35 -6.80 11.30 -5.47
C PHE A 35 -5.92 11.35 -4.22
N ASP A 36 -6.54 11.22 -3.06
CA ASP A 36 -5.82 10.87 -1.83
C ASP A 36 -6.05 9.39 -1.55
N GLY A 37 -5.08 8.72 -0.93
CA GLY A 37 -5.22 7.32 -0.58
C GLY A 37 -4.53 6.98 0.72
N ALA A 38 -5.12 6.06 1.47
CA ALA A 38 -4.52 5.51 2.67
C ALA A 38 -4.51 3.99 2.56
N VAL A 39 -3.41 3.36 2.97
CA VAL A 39 -3.31 1.91 3.02
C VAL A 39 -2.80 1.47 4.38
N ASP A 40 -3.59 0.65 5.04
CA ASP A 40 -3.22 -0.07 6.25
C ASP A 40 -2.55 -1.38 5.88
N ALA A 41 -1.42 -1.66 6.52
CA ALA A 41 -0.63 -2.86 6.29
C ALA A 41 -0.63 -3.76 7.52
N TYR A 42 -0.81 -5.05 7.27
CA TYR A 42 -0.83 -6.11 8.26
C TYR A 42 0.17 -7.19 7.85
N CYS A 43 0.90 -7.74 8.82
CA CYS A 43 1.80 -8.88 8.63
C CYS A 43 1.36 -9.97 9.60
N ASP A 44 0.99 -11.14 9.10
CA ASP A 44 0.50 -12.27 9.92
C ASP A 44 -0.67 -11.86 10.86
N GLY A 45 -1.59 -11.04 10.38
CA GLY A 45 -2.71 -10.50 11.16
C GLY A 45 -2.35 -9.35 12.12
N HIS A 46 -1.08 -8.98 12.27
CA HIS A 46 -0.65 -7.85 13.09
C HIS A 46 -0.56 -6.57 12.26
N TYR A 47 -1.19 -5.49 12.74
CA TYR A 47 -1.04 -4.17 12.13
C TYR A 47 0.41 -3.68 12.27
N ILE A 48 1.04 -3.34 11.14
CA ILE A 48 2.45 -2.92 11.08
C ILE A 48 2.63 -1.45 10.68
N GLY A 49 1.56 -0.79 10.25
CA GLY A 49 1.57 0.63 9.92
C GLY A 49 0.59 1.04 8.83
N ARG A 50 0.44 2.36 8.68
CA ARG A 50 -0.39 3.01 7.66
C ARG A 50 0.50 3.83 6.74
N CYS A 51 0.15 3.82 5.46
CA CYS A 51 0.78 4.59 4.42
C CYS A 51 -0.23 5.56 3.81
N GLU A 52 -0.02 6.86 3.99
CA GLU A 52 -0.85 7.90 3.42
C GLU A 52 -0.19 8.47 2.16
N PHE A 53 -1.02 8.72 1.17
CA PHE A 53 -0.65 9.27 -0.13
C PHE A 53 -1.62 10.40 -0.42
N SER A 54 -1.07 11.54 -0.83
CA SER A 54 -1.87 12.70 -1.15
C SER A 54 -1.55 13.21 -2.53
N SER A 55 -2.53 13.84 -3.18
CA SER A 55 -2.36 14.47 -4.49
C SER A 55 -1.80 13.51 -5.56
N ILE A 56 -2.38 12.31 -5.64
CA ILE A 56 -2.06 11.32 -6.67
C ILE A 56 -2.70 11.78 -7.97
N ASP A 57 -1.86 11.90 -8.98
CA ASP A 57 -2.25 12.18 -10.36
C ASP A 57 -2.55 10.84 -11.04
N ALA A 58 -3.83 10.59 -11.34
CA ALA A 58 -4.31 9.36 -11.95
C ALA A 58 -5.58 9.66 -12.75
N HIS A 59 -5.89 8.84 -13.76
CA HIS A 59 -7.12 9.03 -14.52
C HIS A 59 -8.37 8.63 -13.72
N ASP A 60 -8.27 7.55 -12.95
CA ASP A 60 -9.36 6.99 -12.15
C ASP A 60 -8.86 6.46 -10.80
N ALA A 61 -9.78 6.21 -9.87
CA ALA A 61 -9.48 5.64 -8.55
C ALA A 61 -8.78 4.27 -8.63
N SER A 62 -9.09 3.46 -9.64
CA SER A 62 -8.42 2.19 -9.91
C SER A 62 -6.95 2.39 -10.25
N GLU A 63 -6.64 3.35 -11.12
CA GLU A 63 -5.25 3.65 -11.49
C GLU A 63 -4.48 4.22 -10.28
N ALA A 64 -5.11 5.09 -9.49
CA ALA A 64 -4.52 5.59 -8.24
C ALA A 64 -4.21 4.44 -7.27
N ALA A 65 -5.11 3.46 -7.14
CA ALA A 65 -4.89 2.26 -6.33
C ALA A 65 -3.72 1.40 -6.84
N GLU A 66 -3.59 1.22 -8.15
CA GLU A 66 -2.46 0.50 -8.76
C GLU A 66 -1.12 1.21 -8.52
N GLN A 67 -1.09 2.54 -8.67
CA GLN A 67 0.10 3.33 -8.39
C GLN A 67 0.52 3.21 -6.91
N ILE A 68 -0.44 3.31 -5.99
CA ILE A 68 -0.20 3.13 -4.55
C ILE A 68 0.33 1.72 -4.28
N ARG A 69 -0.31 0.70 -4.85
CA ARG A 69 0.09 -0.69 -4.68
C ARG A 69 1.55 -0.91 -5.04
N LYS A 70 1.98 -0.48 -6.23
CA LYS A 70 3.39 -0.59 -6.67
C LYS A 70 4.36 0.08 -5.69
N ARG A 71 4.02 1.26 -5.17
CA ARG A 71 4.85 1.99 -4.19
C ARG A 71 4.95 1.27 -2.85
N ILE A 72 3.88 0.59 -2.41
CA ILE A 72 3.88 -0.19 -1.17
C ILE A 72 4.68 -1.46 -1.32
N GLU A 73 4.52 -2.19 -2.42
CA GLU A 73 5.28 -3.42 -2.69
C GLU A 73 6.80 -3.15 -2.60
N VAL A 74 7.28 -2.07 -3.22
CA VAL A 74 8.69 -1.65 -3.12
C VAL A 74 9.12 -1.35 -1.67
N ARG A 75 8.27 -0.67 -0.89
CA ARG A 75 8.59 -0.38 0.52
C ARG A 75 8.60 -1.62 1.41
N ILE A 76 7.74 -2.59 1.13
CA ILE A 76 7.76 -3.88 1.83
C ILE A 76 9.06 -4.61 1.52
N GLU A 77 9.48 -4.68 0.25
CA GLU A 77 10.75 -5.31 -0.11
C GLU A 77 11.95 -4.61 0.54
N ASP A 78 12.03 -3.29 0.50
CA ASP A 78 13.11 -2.53 1.16
C ASP A 78 13.11 -2.77 2.68
N ARG A 79 11.94 -2.82 3.32
CA ARG A 79 11.82 -3.14 4.75
C ARG A 79 12.32 -4.55 5.04
N VAL A 80 11.85 -5.57 4.32
CA VAL A 80 12.24 -6.97 4.54
C VAL A 80 13.74 -7.16 4.30
N ALA A 81 14.29 -6.53 3.25
CA ALA A 81 15.72 -6.56 2.98
C ALA A 81 16.56 -5.94 4.11
N ARG A 82 16.12 -4.81 4.68
CA ARG A 82 16.77 -4.18 5.85
C ARG A 82 16.67 -5.04 7.11
N GLU A 83 15.51 -5.61 7.39
CA GLU A 83 15.30 -6.49 8.55
C GLU A 83 16.21 -7.72 8.48
N ASN A 84 16.37 -8.30 7.28
CA ASN A 84 17.30 -9.41 7.06
C ASN A 84 18.77 -9.01 7.21
N ALA A 85 19.16 -7.84 6.67
CA ALA A 85 20.54 -7.36 6.77
C ALA A 85 20.97 -7.06 8.22
N THR A 86 20.03 -6.72 9.09
CA THR A 86 20.29 -6.41 10.51
C THR A 86 20.26 -7.66 11.41
N SER A 87 19.73 -8.77 10.90
CA SER A 87 19.59 -10.04 11.65
C SER A 87 20.83 -10.95 11.53
N HIS A 88 21.96 -10.41 11.06
CA HIS A 88 23.25 -11.10 10.95
C HIS A 88 24.34 -10.46 11.81
#